data_AF-A0A258R578-F1
#
_entry.id   AF-A0A258R578-F1
#
_cell.length_a   1.000
_cell.length_b   1.000
_cell.length_c   1.000
_cell.angle_alpha   90.00
_cell.angle_beta   90.00
_cell.angle_gamma   90.00
#
_symmetry.space_group_name_H-M   'P 1'
#
loop_
_entity.id
_entity.type
_entity.pdbx_description
1 polymer ?
#
loop_
_entity_poly.entity_id
_entity_poly.type
_entity_poly.pdbx_seq_one_letter_code
_entity_poly.pdbx_strand_id
1 'polypeptide(L)'
;MESQVSRFSQRQGGLTIADISLPDACELGIWLNNGARRKLLPKNHAQVHALHGRFHQVAGEIVQHIKQKEFSAARQSLASGGNFDRASHEMRTFLRKRVLHERFQADMPKNEGASTAPGNP
;
A
#
# COMPACT_ATOMS: atom_id res chain seq x y z
N MET A 1 18.54 -23.04 -13.62
CA MET A 1 18.17 -21.69 -13.15
C MET A 1 16.70 -21.52 -13.43
N GLU A 2 15.84 -22.03 -12.55
CA GLU A 2 14.39 -22.04 -12.77
C GLU A 2 13.76 -20.86 -12.02
N SER A 3 13.05 -20.04 -12.79
CA SER A 3 12.48 -18.77 -12.40
C SER A 3 11.58 -18.88 -11.17
N GLN A 4 11.83 -18.01 -10.20
CA GLN A 4 11.03 -17.78 -8.99
C GLN A 4 9.54 -17.47 -9.27
N VAL A 5 9.17 -17.26 -10.53
CA VAL A 5 7.81 -17.04 -11.03
C VAL A 5 6.90 -18.26 -10.81
N SER A 6 7.45 -19.49 -10.77
CA SER A 6 6.66 -20.73 -10.66
C SER A 6 6.04 -20.98 -9.28
N ARG A 7 6.48 -20.28 -8.22
CA ARG A 7 5.97 -20.49 -6.85
C ARG A 7 4.69 -19.70 -6.55
N PHE A 8 4.30 -18.77 -7.42
CA PHE A 8 3.10 -17.96 -7.20
C PHE A 8 1.80 -18.68 -7.64
N SER A 9 1.88 -19.56 -8.64
CA SER A 9 0.70 -20.22 -9.23
C SER A 9 0.22 -21.49 -8.52
N GLN A 10 0.92 -21.98 -7.49
CA GLN A 10 0.64 -23.28 -6.87
C GLN A 10 -0.29 -23.25 -5.65
N ARG A 11 -0.79 -22.07 -5.25
CA ARG A 11 -1.90 -21.89 -4.28
C ARG A 11 -3.23 -21.53 -4.97
N GLN A 12 -3.56 -22.18 -6.09
CA GLN A 12 -4.90 -22.06 -6.69
C GLN A 12 -5.94 -22.88 -5.90
N GLY A 13 -6.23 -22.45 -4.67
CA GLY A 13 -7.59 -22.53 -4.14
C GLY A 13 -8.30 -21.27 -4.63
N GLY A 14 -9.46 -21.43 -5.27
CA GLY A 14 -10.13 -20.31 -5.96
C GLY A 14 -10.20 -19.05 -5.10
N LEU A 15 -9.57 -17.97 -5.58
CA LEU A 15 -9.56 -16.68 -4.92
C LEU A 15 -11.01 -16.18 -4.82
N THR A 16 -11.60 -16.21 -3.64
CA THR A 16 -12.99 -15.78 -3.46
C THR A 16 -13.07 -14.26 -3.41
N ILE A 17 -14.26 -13.69 -3.65
CA ILE A 17 -14.47 -12.24 -3.42
C ILE A 17 -14.09 -11.85 -2.00
N ALA A 18 -14.39 -12.71 -1.02
CA ALA A 18 -14.02 -12.45 0.37
C ALA A 18 -12.51 -12.29 0.51
N ASP A 19 -11.72 -13.16 -0.12
CA ASP A 19 -10.25 -13.08 -0.10
C ASP A 19 -9.72 -11.82 -0.81
N ILE A 20 -10.37 -11.40 -1.90
CA ILE A 20 -9.97 -10.20 -2.66
C ILE A 20 -10.33 -8.92 -1.90
N SER A 21 -11.45 -8.91 -1.18
CA SER A 21 -11.89 -7.74 -0.43
C SER A 21 -11.23 -7.63 0.94
N LEU A 22 -10.57 -8.69 1.42
CA LEU A 22 -9.83 -8.71 2.69
C LEU A 22 -8.47 -8.01 2.53
N PRO A 23 -8.28 -6.81 3.09
CA PRO A 23 -7.02 -6.09 2.94
C PRO A 23 -5.88 -6.85 3.62
N ASP A 24 -6.14 -7.50 4.74
CA ASP A 24 -5.08 -8.10 5.58
C ASP A 24 -4.55 -9.44 5.07
N ALA A 25 -5.18 -10.01 4.04
CA ALA A 25 -4.77 -11.29 3.46
C ALA A 25 -3.64 -11.14 2.43
N CYS A 26 -3.38 -9.94 1.92
CA CYS A 26 -2.33 -9.69 0.94
C CYS A 26 -0.98 -9.42 1.62
N GLU A 27 0.12 -9.63 0.90
CA GLU A 27 1.48 -9.47 1.44
C GLU A 27 1.75 -8.06 1.98
N LEU A 28 1.21 -7.02 1.33
CA LEU A 28 1.28 -5.65 1.82
C LEU A 28 0.47 -5.47 3.10
N GLY A 29 -0.75 -6.02 3.20
CA GLY A 29 -1.58 -5.99 4.40
C GLY A 29 -0.90 -6.66 5.59
N ILE A 30 -0.32 -7.85 5.38
CA ILE A 30 0.46 -8.57 6.39
C ILE A 30 1.63 -7.71 6.87
N TRP A 31 2.34 -7.05 5.95
CA TRP A 31 3.43 -6.14 6.32
C TRP A 31 2.91 -4.88 7.06
N LEU A 32 1.78 -4.32 6.66
CA LEU A 32 1.16 -3.17 7.32
C LEU A 32 0.80 -3.48 8.77
N ASN A 33 0.31 -4.69 9.03
CA ASN A 33 -0.08 -5.12 10.37
C ASN A 33 1.12 -5.45 11.26
N ASN A 34 2.15 -6.09 10.72
CA ASN A 34 3.25 -6.66 11.51
C ASN A 34 4.55 -5.85 11.49
N GLY A 35 4.86 -5.20 10.36
CA GLY A 35 6.14 -4.54 10.12
C GLY A 35 6.07 -3.02 10.12
N ALA A 36 4.99 -2.46 9.58
CA ALA A 36 4.93 -1.04 9.26
C ALA A 36 4.80 -0.12 10.48
N ARG A 37 4.18 -0.56 11.59
CA ARG A 37 4.04 0.25 12.81
C ARG A 37 5.38 0.72 13.41
N ARG A 38 6.45 -0.05 13.20
CA ARG A 38 7.80 0.26 13.68
C ARG A 38 8.65 1.08 12.71
N LYS A 39 8.21 1.17 11.45
CA LYS A 39 8.97 1.79 10.36
C LYS A 39 8.34 3.11 9.92
N LEU A 40 7.02 3.13 9.83
CA LEU A 40 6.24 4.31 9.45
C LEU A 40 5.85 5.14 10.67
N LEU A 41 5.86 6.46 10.49
CA LEU A 41 5.15 7.37 11.40
C LEU A 41 3.67 6.98 11.50
N PRO A 42 3.02 7.12 12.68
CA PRO A 42 1.63 6.73 12.88
C PRO A 42 0.66 7.31 11.84
N LYS A 43 0.84 8.58 11.45
CA LYS A 43 0.04 9.24 10.41
C LYS A 43 0.21 8.59 9.04
N ASN A 44 1.44 8.21 8.68
CA ASN A 44 1.73 7.57 7.41
C ASN A 44 1.20 6.13 7.41
N HIS A 45 1.31 5.41 8.53
CA HIS A 45 0.75 4.07 8.74
C HIS A 45 -0.78 4.07 8.54
N ALA A 46 -1.49 4.98 9.20
CA ALA A 46 -2.94 5.12 9.02
C ALA A 46 -3.32 5.45 7.57
N GLN A 47 -2.57 6.33 6.92
CA GLN A 47 -2.85 6.74 5.55
C GLN A 47 -2.62 5.62 4.53
N VAL A 48 -1.54 4.85 4.63
CA VAL A 48 -1.33 3.69 3.75
C VAL A 48 -2.36 2.60 4.00
N HIS A 49 -2.76 2.39 5.26
CA HIS A 49 -3.81 1.43 5.60
C HIS A 49 -5.16 1.81 4.99
N ALA A 50 -5.50 3.09 4.99
CA ALA A 50 -6.72 3.59 4.36
C ALA A 50 -6.69 3.44 2.83
N LEU A 51 -5.59 3.84 2.18
CA LEU A 51 -5.41 3.66 0.73
C LEU A 51 -5.47 2.19 0.34
N HIS A 52 -4.98 1.31 1.21
CA HIS A 52 -4.93 -0.12 0.99
C HIS A 52 -6.30 -0.76 1.07
N GLY A 53 -7.08 -0.42 2.10
CA GLY A 53 -8.47 -0.83 2.20
C GLY A 53 -9.28 -0.37 0.98
N ARG A 54 -9.09 0.88 0.53
CA ARG A 54 -9.77 1.40 -0.67
C ARG A 54 -9.44 0.61 -1.94
N PHE A 55 -8.18 0.23 -2.14
CA PHE A 55 -7.77 -0.59 -3.28
C PHE A 55 -8.51 -1.94 -3.28
N HIS A 56 -8.53 -2.63 -2.14
CA HIS A 56 -9.21 -3.91 -2.01
C HIS A 56 -10.74 -3.80 -2.14
N GLN A 57 -11.34 -2.72 -1.63
CA GLN A 57 -12.76 -2.44 -1.82
C GLN A 57 -13.11 -2.34 -3.31
N VAL A 58 -12.40 -1.51 -4.07
CA VAL A 58 -12.65 -1.32 -5.51
C VAL A 58 -12.42 -2.62 -6.29
N ALA A 59 -11.39 -3.40 -5.91
CA ALA A 59 -11.16 -4.71 -6.50
C ALA A 59 -12.34 -5.67 -6.23
N GLY A 60 -12.86 -5.69 -5.00
CA GLY A 60 -14.05 -6.45 -4.63
C GLY A 60 -15.29 -6.07 -5.42
N GLU A 61 -15.55 -4.76 -5.58
CA GLU A 61 -16.65 -4.20 -6.38
C GLU A 61 -16.58 -4.66 -7.84
N ILE A 62 -15.40 -4.64 -8.46
CA ILE A 62 -15.21 -5.13 -9.84
C ILE A 62 -15.57 -6.60 -9.96
N VAL A 63 -15.11 -7.44 -9.03
CA VAL A 63 -15.41 -8.88 -9.06
C VAL A 63 -16.90 -9.12 -8.80
N GLN A 64 -17.54 -8.31 -7.96
CA GLN A 64 -18.99 -8.33 -7.76
C GLN A 64 -19.75 -8.01 -9.05
N HIS A 65 -19.38 -6.93 -9.77
CA HIS A 65 -19.97 -6.61 -11.06
C HIS A 65 -19.80 -7.75 -12.07
N ILE A 66 -18.62 -8.40 -12.11
CA ILE A 66 -18.38 -9.57 -12.97
C ILE A 66 -19.31 -10.73 -12.61
N LYS A 67 -19.48 -11.04 -11.32
CA LYS A 67 -20.40 -12.11 -10.87
C LYS A 67 -21.85 -11.81 -11.21
N GLN A 68 -22.25 -10.54 -11.18
CA GLN A 68 -23.58 -10.08 -11.55
C GLN A 68 -23.78 -9.93 -13.07
N LYS A 69 -22.75 -10.25 -13.87
CA LYS A 69 -22.71 -10.09 -15.34
C LYS A 69 -22.84 -8.63 -15.80
N GLU A 70 -22.54 -7.68 -14.92
CA GLU A 70 -22.51 -6.24 -15.18
C GLU A 70 -21.15 -5.84 -15.80
N PHE A 71 -20.83 -6.45 -16.94
CA PHE A 71 -19.51 -6.29 -17.56
C PHE A 71 -19.19 -4.85 -17.96
N SER A 72 -20.20 -4.03 -18.26
CA SER A 72 -20.00 -2.61 -18.56
C SER A 72 -19.45 -1.85 -17.34
N ALA A 73 -20.05 -2.04 -16.16
CA ALA A 73 -19.61 -1.41 -14.91
C ALA A 73 -18.21 -1.90 -14.48
N ALA A 74 -17.93 -3.20 -14.65
CA ALA A 74 -16.60 -3.76 -14.42
C ALA A 74 -15.55 -3.15 -15.36
N ARG A 75 -15.86 -3.03 -16.65
CA ARG A 75 -14.96 -2.42 -17.66
C ARG A 75 -14.70 -0.95 -17.38
N GLN A 76 -15.72 -0.19 -17.00
CA GLN A 76 -15.57 1.22 -16.64
C GLN A 76 -14.65 1.41 -15.43
N SER A 77 -14.78 0.53 -14.43
CA SER A 77 -13.93 0.56 -13.24
C SER A 77 -12.47 0.19 -13.52
N LEU A 78 -12.23 -0.68 -14.53
CA LEU A 78 -10.90 -1.10 -14.99
C LEU A 78 -10.26 -0.18 -16.05
N ALA A 79 -11.05 0.70 -16.68
CA ALA A 79 -10.55 1.62 -17.69
C ALA A 79 -9.51 2.59 -17.12
N SER A 80 -8.66 3.15 -17.98
CA SER A 80 -7.73 4.23 -17.60
C SER A 80 -8.49 5.41 -16.98
N GLY A 81 -8.03 5.89 -15.83
CA GLY A 81 -8.75 6.91 -15.05
C GLY A 81 -9.99 6.39 -14.30
N GLY A 82 -10.34 5.12 -14.45
CA GLY A 82 -11.38 4.45 -13.69
C GLY A 82 -11.01 4.27 -12.22
N ASN A 83 -11.96 3.77 -11.43
CA ASN A 83 -11.81 3.66 -9.97
C ASN A 83 -10.58 2.84 -9.56
N PHE A 84 -10.31 1.73 -10.26
CA PHE A 84 -9.20 0.85 -9.95
C PHE A 84 -7.84 1.49 -10.29
N ASP A 85 -7.75 2.15 -11.44
CA ASP A 85 -6.55 2.87 -11.86
C ASP A 85 -6.23 4.01 -10.88
N ARG A 86 -7.25 4.76 -10.46
CA ARG A 86 -7.09 5.84 -9.48
C ARG A 86 -6.64 5.33 -8.12
N ALA A 87 -7.28 4.30 -7.57
CA ALA A 87 -6.88 3.69 -6.29
C ALA A 87 -5.44 3.15 -6.36
N SER A 88 -5.09 2.49 -7.47
CA SER A 88 -3.73 2.00 -7.72
C SER A 88 -2.70 3.12 -7.78
N HIS A 89 -3.04 4.22 -8.46
CA HIS A 89 -2.15 5.37 -8.61
C HIS A 89 -1.91 6.10 -7.29
N GLU A 90 -2.96 6.33 -6.49
CA GLU A 90 -2.86 6.96 -5.18
C GLU A 90 -1.97 6.14 -4.24
N MET A 91 -2.20 4.81 -4.18
CA MET A 91 -1.37 3.89 -3.41
C MET A 91 0.09 3.93 -3.85
N ARG A 92 0.35 3.76 -5.16
CA ARG A 92 1.70 3.77 -5.73
C ARG A 92 2.43 5.08 -5.44
N THR A 93 1.73 6.20 -5.57
CA THR A 93 2.29 7.52 -5.31
C THR A 93 2.65 7.69 -3.85
N PHE A 94 1.80 7.22 -2.93
CA PHE A 94 2.07 7.26 -1.50
C PHE A 94 3.31 6.42 -1.15
N LEU A 95 3.37 5.17 -1.64
CA LEU A 95 4.50 4.28 -1.40
C LEU A 95 5.82 4.86 -1.95
N ARG A 96 5.82 5.38 -3.20
CA ARG A 96 7.03 5.98 -3.80
C ARG A 96 7.52 7.21 -3.05
N LYS A 97 6.62 8.12 -2.66
CA LYS A 97 6.98 9.35 -1.94
C LYS A 97 7.60 9.08 -0.57
N ARG A 98 7.41 7.89 0.01
CA ARG A 98 7.79 7.61 1.41
C ARG A 98 8.85 6.51 1.56
N VAL A 99 8.88 5.50 0.67
CA VAL A 99 10.00 4.53 0.58
C VAL A 99 11.33 5.24 0.28
N LEU A 100 11.29 6.36 -0.43
CA LEU A 100 12.47 7.19 -0.65
C LEU A 100 12.80 8.09 0.55
N HIS A 101 11.83 8.67 1.24
CA HIS A 101 12.08 9.67 2.28
C HIS A 101 12.62 9.08 3.60
N GLU A 102 12.25 7.85 3.97
CA GLU A 102 12.79 7.19 5.17
C GLU A 102 14.24 6.75 5.01
N ARG A 103 14.69 6.45 3.77
CA ARG A 103 16.10 6.17 3.49
C ARG A 103 16.99 7.41 3.67
N PHE A 104 16.47 8.60 3.39
CA PHE A 104 17.21 9.86 3.55
C PHE A 104 17.21 10.41 4.99
N GLN A 105 16.29 10.00 5.88
CA GLN A 105 16.30 10.44 7.28
C GLN A 105 17.16 9.54 8.20
N ALA A 106 17.37 8.27 7.83
CA ALA A 106 18.25 7.37 8.58
C ALA A 106 19.75 7.70 8.43
N ASP A 107 20.13 8.38 7.34
CA ASP A 107 21.52 8.74 6.99
C ASP A 107 21.90 10.19 7.39
N MET A 108 21.00 10.97 8.00
CA MET A 108 21.32 12.30 8.52
C MET A 108 21.91 12.18 9.93
N PRO A 109 23.18 12.61 10.18
CA PRO A 109 23.72 12.61 11.53
C PRO A 109 22.91 13.56 12.42
N LYS A 110 22.41 13.04 13.55
CA LYS A 110 21.90 13.86 14.64
C LYS A 110 23.03 14.76 15.13
N ASN A 111 23.02 16.03 14.75
CA ASN A 111 23.76 17.04 15.48
C ASN A 111 22.91 17.50 16.67
N GLU A 112 23.08 16.82 17.80
CA GLU A 112 22.66 17.34 19.11
C GLU A 112 23.93 17.60 19.93
N GLY A 113 24.20 18.89 20.19
CA GLY A 113 25.28 19.39 21.04
C GLY A 113 25.29 20.91 20.99
N ALA A 114 24.42 21.60 21.73
CA ALA A 114 24.55 21.99 23.13
C ALA A 114 25.09 23.43 23.29
N SER A 115 24.14 24.30 23.68
CA SER A 115 24.24 25.50 24.52
C SER A 115 25.63 25.85 25.09
N THR A 116 26.06 27.11 24.94
CA THR A 116 26.30 28.06 26.05
C THR A 116 26.75 29.43 25.53
N ALA A 117 25.94 30.47 25.75
CA ALA A 117 26.47 31.81 25.99
C ALA A 117 27.18 31.82 27.37
N PRO A 118 28.19 32.67 27.63
CA PRO A 118 27.89 34.06 28.00
C PRO A 118 28.97 35.10 27.64
N GLY A 119 28.59 36.38 27.75
CA GLY A 119 29.50 37.43 28.27
C GLY A 119 30.00 38.47 27.27
N ASN A 120 29.29 39.59 27.20
CA ASN A 120 29.86 40.92 26.92
C ASN A 120 30.55 41.44 28.20
N PRO A 121 31.44 42.46 28.17
CA PRO A 121 31.17 43.81 27.65
C PRO A 121 31.97 44.24 26.42
#